data_AF-B7KM69-F1
#
_entry.id   AF-B7KM69-F1
#
_cell.length_a   1.000
_cell.length_b   1.000
_cell.length_c   1.000
_cell.angle_alpha   90.00
_cell.angle_beta   90.00
_cell.angle_gamma   90.00
#
_symmetry.space_group_name_H-M   'P 1'
#
loop_
_entity.id
_entity.type
_entity.pdbx_description
1 polymer ?
#
loop_
_entity_poly.entity_id
_entity_poly.type
_entity_poly.pdbx_seq_one_letter_code
_entity_poly.pdbx_strand_id
1 'polypeptide(L)'
;MQSIENNLITLKDNKTDTIYQLPLDTFHQYGKPFAHVVSFPPYQYSLDELNHLWNIGLTELTEQQLIKKGIYGFILNGKVWDKTNEKFGEITELIPQNLQIQIRWDETRHINYTALELKALNIFPIHFIKLSRHVAYELSLDEESYLKAYISFKTKKLAQQWFPILNPLIGKLSALNKHENPVYQHLPPFIWEYEVEKFKHKILNNKLKILRKIASLDLQEPPP
;
A
#
# COMPACT_ATOMS: atom_id res chain seq x y z
N MET A 1 11.78 -16.07 -3.42
CA MET A 1 10.53 -15.96 -4.20
C MET A 1 9.73 -17.23 -3.98
N GLN A 2 8.70 -17.17 -3.13
CA GLN A 2 7.72 -18.25 -2.99
C GLN A 2 6.43 -17.74 -3.60
N SER A 3 6.00 -18.36 -4.71
CA SER A 3 4.69 -18.11 -5.29
C SER A 3 3.63 -18.74 -4.38
N ILE A 4 2.60 -17.96 -4.08
CA ILE A 4 1.36 -18.45 -3.47
C ILE A 4 0.59 -19.14 -4.59
N GLU A 5 0.99 -20.35 -4.99
CA GLU A 5 0.23 -21.11 -5.98
C GLU A 5 -0.58 -22.25 -5.37
N ASN A 6 -0.37 -22.65 -4.12
CA ASN A 6 -0.95 -23.92 -3.67
C ASN A 6 -1.86 -23.88 -2.44
N ASN A 7 -2.28 -22.75 -1.85
CA ASN A 7 -3.13 -22.78 -0.64
C ASN A 7 -2.60 -23.81 0.41
N LEU A 8 -1.27 -23.92 0.58
CA LEU A 8 -0.65 -24.87 1.48
C LEU A 8 0.18 -24.11 2.52
N ILE A 9 -0.04 -24.41 3.80
CA ILE A 9 0.84 -23.96 4.89
C ILE A 9 1.99 -24.95 5.00
N THR A 10 3.22 -24.44 4.99
CA THR A 10 4.42 -25.27 5.09
C THR A 10 4.97 -25.19 6.52
N LEU A 11 4.88 -26.29 7.28
CA LEU A 11 5.44 -26.37 8.64
C LEU A 11 6.73 -27.18 8.62
N LYS A 12 7.80 -26.67 9.23
CA LYS A 12 9.07 -27.39 9.35
C LYS A 12 9.31 -27.81 10.79
N ASP A 13 9.44 -29.10 11.02
CA ASP A 13 9.85 -29.63 12.33
C ASP A 13 11.38 -29.63 12.42
N ASN A 14 11.92 -28.84 13.34
CA ASN A 14 13.36 -28.67 13.51
C ASN A 14 14.05 -29.84 14.22
N LYS A 15 13.30 -30.79 14.81
CA LYS A 15 13.88 -32.01 15.40
C LYS A 15 14.08 -33.12 14.37
N THR A 16 13.23 -33.15 13.35
CA THR A 16 13.19 -34.22 12.33
C THR A 16 13.57 -33.73 10.93
N ASP A 17 13.83 -32.43 10.78
CA ASP A 17 14.09 -31.73 9.51
C ASP A 17 13.00 -31.94 8.44
N THR A 18 11.80 -32.33 8.88
CA THR A 18 10.69 -32.71 8.00
C THR A 18 9.80 -31.52 7.68
N ILE A 19 9.35 -31.42 6.42
CA ILE A 19 8.51 -30.35 5.91
C ILE A 19 7.10 -30.89 5.64
N TYR A 20 6.10 -30.33 6.30
CA TYR A 20 4.69 -30.64 6.12
C TYR A 20 4.02 -29.58 5.27
N GLN A 21 3.12 -29.97 4.36
CA GLN A 21 2.31 -29.05 3.57
C GLN A 21 0.82 -29.34 3.83
N LEU A 22 0.10 -28.37 4.39
CA LEU A 22 -1.30 -28.53 4.81
C LEU A 22 -2.24 -27.62 4.01
N PRO A 23 -3.35 -28.12 3.44
CA PRO A 23 -4.32 -27.30 2.70
C PRO A 23 -4.97 -26.25 3.59
N LEU A 24 -5.00 -24.99 3.14
CA LEU A 24 -5.55 -23.81 3.82
C LEU A 24 -7.03 -24.00 4.16
N ASP A 25 -7.76 -24.76 3.34
CA ASP A 25 -9.19 -25.01 3.51
C ASP A 25 -9.49 -25.89 4.73
N THR A 26 -8.51 -26.69 5.18
CA THR A 26 -8.57 -27.46 6.43
C THR A 26 -8.59 -26.55 7.67
N PHE A 27 -8.08 -25.32 7.56
CA PHE A 27 -8.03 -24.34 8.65
C PHE A 27 -9.34 -23.57 8.84
N HIS A 28 -10.19 -23.46 7.80
CA HIS A 28 -11.45 -22.72 7.89
C HIS A 28 -12.59 -23.50 8.57
N GLN A 29 -12.50 -24.84 8.66
CA GLN A 29 -13.58 -25.67 9.19
C GLN A 29 -13.57 -25.82 10.72
N TYR A 30 -12.49 -25.43 11.42
CA TYR A 30 -12.33 -25.59 12.87
C TYR A 30 -12.08 -24.25 13.57
N GLY A 31 -13.11 -23.41 13.62
CA GLY A 31 -13.14 -22.20 14.46
C GLY A 31 -13.20 -22.47 15.97
N LYS A 32 -12.60 -23.56 16.46
CA LYS A 32 -12.50 -23.90 17.88
C LYS A 32 -11.09 -24.46 18.17
N PRO A 33 -10.50 -24.16 19.35
CA PRO A 33 -9.30 -24.87 19.80
C PRO A 33 -9.58 -26.38 19.75
N PHE A 34 -8.61 -27.15 19.28
CA PHE A 34 -8.72 -28.60 19.09
C PHE A 34 -9.25 -29.27 20.37
N ALA A 35 -10.55 -29.60 20.41
CA ALA A 35 -11.14 -30.31 21.56
C ALA A 35 -10.92 -31.82 21.48
N HIS A 36 -10.34 -32.31 20.37
CA HIS A 36 -10.07 -33.72 20.14
C HIS A 36 -8.68 -33.88 19.53
N VAL A 37 -7.94 -34.86 20.04
CA VAL A 37 -6.64 -35.30 19.52
C VAL A 37 -6.82 -35.67 18.05
N VAL A 38 -6.26 -34.87 17.15
CA VAL A 38 -6.24 -35.21 15.72
C VAL A 38 -4.96 -36.00 15.48
N SER A 39 -5.10 -37.33 15.39
CA SER A 39 -4.00 -38.22 15.03
C SER A 39 -3.71 -38.10 13.53
N PHE A 40 -2.62 -37.42 13.16
CA PHE A 40 -2.04 -37.49 11.82
C PHE A 40 -0.85 -38.46 11.85
N PRO A 41 -0.98 -39.69 11.30
CA PRO A 41 0.15 -40.61 11.27
C PRO A 41 1.31 -40.01 10.45
N PRO A 42 2.58 -40.19 10.88
CA PRO A 42 3.05 -41.15 11.88
C PRO A 42 3.22 -40.60 13.31
N TYR A 43 2.78 -39.37 13.62
CA TYR A 43 3.06 -38.73 14.92
C TYR A 43 1.80 -38.55 15.77
N GLN A 44 1.86 -39.04 17.02
CA GLN A 44 0.90 -38.70 18.07
C GLN A 44 1.33 -37.37 18.69
N TYR A 45 0.74 -36.26 18.25
CA TYR A 45 0.90 -34.99 18.94
C TYR A 45 0.05 -34.99 20.20
N SER A 46 0.65 -34.60 21.33
CA SER A 46 -0.10 -34.24 22.53
C SER A 46 -0.98 -33.02 22.26
N LEU A 47 -2.04 -32.86 23.06
CA LEU A 47 -2.93 -31.70 22.95
C LEU A 47 -2.17 -30.37 23.13
N ASP A 48 -1.16 -30.35 24.00
CA ASP A 48 -0.33 -29.18 24.24
C ASP A 48 0.55 -28.85 23.03
N GLU A 49 1.10 -29.86 22.35
CA GLU A 49 1.86 -29.67 21.12
C GLU A 49 0.98 -29.14 19.97
N LEU A 50 -0.25 -29.68 19.82
CA LEU A 50 -1.20 -29.18 18.84
C LEU A 50 -1.61 -27.74 19.12
N ASN A 51 -1.89 -27.39 20.39
CA ASN A 51 -2.20 -26.02 20.79
C ASN A 51 -1.02 -25.08 20.57
N HIS A 52 0.20 -25.52 20.83
CA HIS A 52 1.40 -24.74 20.57
C HIS A 52 1.60 -24.47 19.07
N LEU A 53 1.51 -25.50 18.23
CA LEU A 53 1.63 -25.38 16.77
C LEU A 53 0.48 -24.53 16.19
N TRP A 54 -0.73 -24.66 16.72
CA TRP A 54 -1.87 -23.81 16.35
C TRP A 54 -1.59 -22.34 16.63
N ASN A 55 -1.10 -22.03 17.83
CA ASN A 55 -0.80 -20.66 18.23
C ASN A 55 0.33 -20.06 17.37
N ILE A 56 1.35 -20.86 17.02
CA ILE A 56 2.40 -20.42 16.10
C ILE A 56 1.81 -20.12 14.72
N GLY A 57 1.10 -21.08 14.11
CA GLY A 57 0.52 -20.91 12.77
C GLY A 57 -0.51 -19.78 12.69
N LEU A 58 -1.33 -19.61 13.73
CA LEU A 58 -2.29 -18.50 13.81
C LEU A 58 -1.57 -17.16 13.96
N THR A 59 -0.49 -17.10 14.75
CA THR A 59 0.34 -15.90 14.88
C THR A 59 0.95 -15.56 13.52
N GLU A 60 1.66 -16.49 12.88
CA GLU A 60 2.27 -16.29 11.56
C GLU A 60 1.26 -15.85 10.50
N LEU A 61 0.07 -16.46 10.47
CA LEU A 61 -0.99 -16.09 9.53
C LEU A 61 -1.53 -14.68 9.81
N THR A 62 -1.68 -14.31 11.07
CA THR A 62 -2.10 -12.96 11.48
C THR A 62 -1.03 -11.92 11.12
N GLU A 63 0.25 -12.24 11.34
CA GLU A 63 1.38 -11.40 10.96
C GLU A 63 1.43 -11.19 9.45
N GLN A 64 1.29 -12.26 8.66
CA GLN A 64 1.23 -12.18 7.19
C GLN A 64 0.05 -11.35 6.71
N GLN A 65 -1.11 -11.48 7.34
CA GLN A 65 -2.28 -10.64 7.00
C GLN A 65 -2.04 -9.17 7.36
N LEU A 66 -1.42 -8.88 8.50
CA LEU A 66 -1.06 -7.51 8.91
C LEU A 66 0.00 -6.91 7.98
N ILE A 67 0.99 -7.69 7.56
CA ILE A 67 1.98 -7.24 6.57
C ILE A 67 1.29 -6.95 5.23
N LYS A 68 0.38 -7.82 4.80
CA LYS A 68 -0.33 -7.68 3.51
C LYS A 68 -1.33 -6.51 3.51
N LYS A 69 -2.08 -6.33 4.59
CA LYS A 69 -3.08 -5.25 4.71
C LYS A 69 -2.48 -3.94 5.22
N GLY A 70 -1.30 -3.99 5.81
CA GLY A 70 -0.68 -2.90 6.53
C GLY A 70 -1.10 -2.84 8.01
N ILE A 71 -0.30 -2.12 8.79
CA ILE A 71 -0.55 -1.82 10.21
C ILE A 71 -1.05 -0.38 10.28
N TYR A 72 -2.23 -0.13 10.85
CA TYR A 72 -2.84 1.22 10.95
C TYR A 72 -3.00 1.98 9.62
N GLY A 73 -3.10 1.27 8.49
CA GLY A 73 -3.15 1.86 7.15
C GLY A 73 -1.78 2.19 6.54
N PHE A 74 -0.69 1.86 7.25
CA PHE A 74 0.69 1.92 6.76
C PHE A 74 1.07 0.60 6.12
N ILE A 75 1.53 0.65 4.87
CA ILE A 75 1.94 -0.52 4.08
C ILE A 75 3.44 -0.53 3.87
N LEU A 76 4.04 -1.71 3.75
CA LEU A 76 5.48 -1.84 3.48
C LEU A 76 5.87 -1.10 2.19
N ASN A 77 7.01 -0.40 2.20
CA ASN A 77 7.49 0.50 1.14
C ASN A 77 6.52 1.65 0.81
N GLY A 78 5.52 1.89 1.68
CA GLY A 78 4.60 3.00 1.55
C GLY A 78 5.26 4.31 1.96
N LYS A 79 4.77 5.40 1.36
CA LYS A 79 5.20 6.76 1.67
C LYS A 79 4.41 7.29 2.87
N VAL A 80 5.06 8.08 3.73
CA VAL A 80 4.42 8.75 4.87
C VAL A 80 4.65 10.26 4.82
N TRP A 81 3.74 11.00 5.43
CA TRP A 81 3.79 12.45 5.59
C TRP A 81 3.89 12.80 7.08
N ASP A 82 4.94 13.51 7.47
CA ASP A 82 5.03 14.19 8.76
C ASP A 82 4.50 15.61 8.58
N LYS A 83 3.27 15.84 9.06
CA LYS A 83 2.62 17.15 8.96
C LYS A 83 3.33 18.22 9.77
N THR A 84 3.93 17.84 10.90
CA THR A 84 4.53 18.79 11.85
C THR A 84 5.84 19.35 11.29
N ASN A 85 6.65 18.49 10.67
CA ASN A 85 7.96 18.87 10.11
C ASN A 85 7.96 19.03 8.59
N GLU A 86 6.78 18.91 7.94
CA GLU A 86 6.58 19.00 6.49
C GLU A 86 7.56 18.15 5.66
N LYS A 87 7.76 16.90 6.06
CA LYS A 87 8.70 15.98 5.40
C LYS A 87 8.07 14.63 5.07
N PHE A 88 8.67 13.96 4.08
CA PHE A 88 8.28 12.62 3.69
C PHE A 88 9.22 11.58 4.31
N GLY A 89 8.68 10.39 4.55
CA GLY A 89 9.43 9.21 4.90
C GLY A 89 8.93 7.99 4.13
N GLU A 90 9.61 6.86 4.32
CA GLU A 90 9.27 5.57 3.74
C GLU A 90 9.18 4.50 4.81
N ILE A 91 8.15 3.66 4.73
CA ILE A 91 7.98 2.52 5.64
C ILE A 91 8.91 1.41 5.19
N THR A 92 9.94 1.12 5.98
CA THR A 92 10.94 0.09 5.65
C THR A 92 10.62 -1.25 6.29
N GLU A 93 9.84 -1.27 7.36
CA GLU A 93 9.47 -2.49 8.06
C GLU A 93 8.11 -2.35 8.76
N LEU A 94 7.35 -3.43 8.78
CA LEU A 94 6.16 -3.61 9.61
C LEU A 94 6.51 -4.68 10.64
N ILE A 95 6.31 -4.39 11.93
CA ILE A 95 6.65 -5.28 13.05
C ILE A 95 5.35 -5.67 13.76
N PRO A 96 4.64 -6.72 13.29
CA PRO A 96 3.33 -7.09 13.81
C PRO A 96 3.32 -7.45 15.30
N GLN A 97 4.38 -8.08 15.81
CA GLN A 97 4.45 -8.59 17.20
C GLN A 97 4.25 -7.46 18.22
N ASN A 98 4.76 -6.27 17.91
CA ASN A 98 4.67 -5.09 18.76
C ASN A 98 3.75 -4.01 18.18
N LEU A 99 3.07 -4.30 17.06
CA LEU A 99 2.30 -3.35 16.27
C LEU A 99 3.08 -2.04 15.99
N GLN A 100 4.35 -2.20 15.63
CA GLN A 100 5.25 -1.08 15.32
C GLN A 100 5.51 -0.97 13.82
N ILE A 101 5.82 0.25 13.39
CA ILE A 101 6.15 0.57 12.01
C ILE A 101 7.51 1.25 12.01
N GLN A 102 8.45 0.75 11.23
CA GLN A 102 9.74 1.40 11.03
C GLN A 102 9.66 2.35 9.84
N ILE A 103 10.01 3.61 10.09
CA ILE A 103 10.03 4.66 9.07
C ILE A 103 11.46 5.15 8.89
N ARG A 104 11.89 5.20 7.63
CA ARG A 104 13.10 5.87 7.18
C ARG A 104 12.76 7.30 6.78
N TRP A 105 13.38 8.28 7.43
CA TRP A 105 13.17 9.70 7.14
C TRP A 105 14.26 10.31 6.24
N ASP A 106 15.47 9.77 6.34
CA ASP A 106 16.65 10.15 5.56
C ASP A 106 17.47 8.88 5.27
N GLU A 107 18.59 8.99 4.57
CA GLU A 107 19.39 7.82 4.15
C GLU A 107 19.88 6.92 5.30
N THR A 108 19.88 7.41 6.54
CA THR A 108 20.51 6.73 7.67
C THR A 108 19.60 6.49 8.87
N ARG A 109 18.51 7.25 8.98
CA ARG A 109 17.67 7.29 10.18
C ARG A 109 16.41 6.46 10.01
N HIS A 110 16.43 5.29 10.62
CA HIS A 110 15.28 4.40 10.79
C HIS A 110 14.77 4.53 12.22
N ILE A 111 13.48 4.78 12.40
CA ILE A 111 12.84 4.89 13.72
C ILE A 111 11.58 4.04 13.73
N ASN A 112 11.41 3.27 14.80
CA ASN A 112 10.21 2.50 15.05
C ASN A 112 9.18 3.38 15.76
N TYR A 113 7.93 3.31 15.32
CA TYR A 113 6.82 4.05 15.89
C TYR A 113 5.65 3.12 16.22
N THR A 114 5.00 3.41 17.34
CA THR A 114 3.68 2.89 17.70
C THR A 114 2.56 3.75 17.12
N ALA A 115 1.32 3.24 17.09
CA ALA A 115 0.14 4.05 16.70
C ALA A 115 0.01 5.37 17.47
N LEU A 116 0.30 5.33 18.78
CA LEU A 116 0.16 6.51 19.64
C LEU A 116 1.17 7.59 19.28
N GLU A 117 2.43 7.20 19.00
CA GLU A 117 3.47 8.13 18.58
C GLU A 117 3.19 8.71 17.19
N LEU A 118 2.76 7.88 16.23
CA LEU A 118 2.37 8.35 14.89
C LEU A 118 1.27 9.40 14.97
N LYS A 119 0.25 9.16 15.80
CA LYS A 119 -0.84 10.11 16.03
C LYS A 119 -0.35 11.37 16.73
N ALA A 120 0.46 11.24 17.79
CA ALA A 120 0.96 12.37 18.57
C ALA A 120 1.87 13.29 17.73
N LEU A 121 2.60 12.73 16.79
CA LEU A 121 3.51 13.46 15.90
C LEU A 121 2.84 13.92 14.59
N ASN A 122 1.54 13.64 14.39
CA ASN A 122 0.81 13.90 13.15
C ASN A 122 1.47 13.29 11.91
N ILE A 123 1.90 12.03 12.03
CA ILE A 123 2.46 11.24 10.94
C ILE A 123 1.34 10.40 10.31
N PHE A 124 1.13 10.59 9.01
CA PHE A 124 0.06 9.91 8.27
C PHE A 124 0.61 9.11 7.09
N PRO A 125 0.04 7.95 6.77
CA PRO A 125 0.39 7.26 5.53
C PRO A 125 -0.17 8.05 4.34
N ILE A 126 0.57 8.01 3.24
CA ILE A 126 0.14 8.54 1.95
C ILE A 126 -0.29 7.38 1.07
N HIS A 127 -1.51 7.47 0.56
CA HIS A 127 -2.04 6.48 -0.37
C HIS A 127 -1.96 7.02 -1.79
N PHE A 128 -1.48 6.19 -2.70
CA PHE A 128 -1.51 6.44 -4.12
C PHE A 128 -2.77 5.84 -4.72
N ILE A 129 -3.63 6.68 -5.30
CA ILE A 129 -4.91 6.28 -5.89
C ILE A 129 -4.87 6.54 -7.40
N LYS A 130 -5.03 5.48 -8.17
CA LYS A 130 -5.16 5.53 -9.63
C LYS A 130 -6.64 5.67 -10.01
N LEU A 131 -6.99 6.76 -10.69
CA LEU A 131 -8.36 7.00 -11.17
C LEU A 131 -8.56 6.48 -12.59
N SER A 132 -7.55 6.65 -13.44
CA SER A 132 -7.53 6.09 -14.79
C SER A 132 -6.10 5.77 -15.21
N ARG A 133 -5.93 5.38 -16.46
CA ARG A 133 -4.60 5.14 -17.05
C ARG A 133 -3.72 6.40 -17.07
N HIS A 134 -4.33 7.60 -17.05
CA HIS A 134 -3.65 8.89 -17.21
C HIS A 134 -3.78 9.82 -16.01
N VAL A 135 -4.59 9.46 -15.02
CA VAL A 135 -4.87 10.33 -13.86
C VAL A 135 -4.72 9.53 -12.58
N ALA A 136 -3.87 10.05 -11.68
CA ALA A 136 -3.66 9.50 -10.35
C ALA A 136 -3.46 10.63 -9.34
N TYR A 137 -3.58 10.32 -8.06
CA TYR A 137 -3.26 11.25 -6.98
C TYR A 137 -2.74 10.54 -5.74
N GLU A 138 -1.94 11.26 -4.96
CA GLU A 138 -1.54 10.90 -3.61
C GLU A 138 -2.39 11.70 -2.62
N LEU A 139 -2.88 11.03 -1.57
CA LEU A 139 -3.67 11.64 -0.50
C LEU A 139 -3.18 11.11 0.84
N SER A 140 -2.99 11.99 1.83
CA SER A 140 -2.75 11.56 3.20
C SER A 140 -4.03 10.97 3.81
N LEU A 141 -3.88 10.02 4.74
CA LEU A 141 -5.03 9.36 5.38
C LEU A 141 -5.94 10.32 6.15
N ASP A 142 -5.42 11.43 6.66
CA ASP A 142 -6.21 12.47 7.31
C ASP A 142 -6.96 13.39 6.32
N GLU A 143 -6.80 13.16 5.02
CA GLU A 143 -7.48 13.80 3.89
C GLU A 143 -7.30 15.32 3.74
N GLU A 144 -6.80 16.00 4.76
CA GLU A 144 -6.68 17.45 4.82
C GLU A 144 -5.24 17.94 4.59
N SER A 145 -4.25 17.15 4.98
CA SER A 145 -2.86 17.63 5.05
C SER A 145 -2.11 17.55 3.75
N TYR A 146 -2.42 16.59 2.89
CA TYR A 146 -1.67 16.37 1.66
C TYR A 146 -2.55 15.85 0.53
N LEU A 147 -2.53 16.55 -0.61
CA LEU A 147 -3.09 16.07 -1.87
C LEU A 147 -2.18 16.52 -3.01
N LYS A 148 -1.68 15.55 -3.78
CA LYS A 148 -0.91 15.79 -5.00
C LYS A 148 -1.50 14.98 -6.13
N ALA A 149 -1.73 15.58 -7.30
CA ALA A 149 -2.33 14.90 -8.43
C ALA A 149 -1.46 14.99 -9.68
N TYR A 150 -1.55 13.96 -10.49
CA TYR A 150 -0.73 13.69 -11.65
C TYR A 150 -1.63 13.45 -12.86
N ILE A 151 -1.32 14.12 -13.97
CA ILE A 151 -1.99 13.93 -15.26
C ILE A 151 -0.92 13.63 -16.31
N SER A 152 -0.90 12.39 -16.78
CA SER A 152 0.14 11.85 -17.64
C SER A 152 -0.35 11.72 -19.10
N PHE A 153 0.57 11.84 -20.05
CA PHE A 153 0.31 11.81 -21.48
C PHE A 153 1.35 10.97 -22.22
N LYS A 154 0.92 10.38 -23.34
CA LYS A 154 1.81 9.63 -24.24
C LYS A 154 2.85 10.52 -24.92
N THR A 155 2.47 11.74 -25.30
CA THR A 155 3.37 12.65 -26.02
C THR A 155 3.27 14.08 -25.48
N LYS A 156 4.37 14.83 -25.60
CA LYS A 156 4.44 16.26 -25.26
C LYS A 156 3.41 17.09 -26.00
N LYS A 157 3.20 16.80 -27.30
CA LYS A 157 2.25 17.52 -28.16
C LYS A 157 0.83 17.39 -27.62
N LEU A 158 0.43 16.17 -27.24
CA LEU A 158 -0.90 15.92 -26.69
C LEU A 158 -1.09 16.66 -25.36
N ALA A 159 -0.09 16.60 -24.47
CA ALA A 159 -0.13 17.31 -23.19
C ALA A 159 -0.33 18.82 -23.40
N GLN A 160 0.40 19.42 -24.34
CA GLN A 160 0.27 20.84 -24.68
C GLN A 160 -1.10 21.21 -25.26
N GLN A 161 -1.72 20.32 -26.05
CA GLN A 161 -3.08 20.53 -26.58
C GLN A 161 -4.13 20.49 -25.47
N TRP A 162 -3.97 19.59 -24.50
CA TRP A 162 -4.89 19.47 -23.36
C TRP A 162 -4.70 20.55 -22.30
N PHE A 163 -3.51 21.12 -22.17
CA PHE A 163 -3.19 22.17 -21.19
C PHE A 163 -4.23 23.31 -21.11
N PRO A 164 -4.63 23.98 -22.23
CA PRO A 164 -5.61 25.08 -22.17
C PRO A 164 -6.99 24.65 -21.68
N ILE A 165 -7.33 23.36 -21.74
CA ILE A 165 -8.60 22.82 -21.23
C ILE A 165 -8.46 22.41 -19.77
N LEU A 166 -7.37 21.74 -19.42
CA LEU A 166 -7.16 21.21 -18.07
C LEU A 166 -6.85 22.30 -17.05
N ASN A 167 -5.95 23.25 -17.38
CA ASN A 167 -5.49 24.27 -16.45
C ASN A 167 -6.65 25.15 -15.91
N PRO A 168 -7.62 25.61 -16.71
CA PRO A 168 -8.80 26.32 -16.18
C PRO A 168 -9.76 25.47 -15.35
N LEU A 169 -9.81 24.15 -15.61
CA LEU A 169 -10.68 23.21 -14.91
C LEU A 169 -10.14 22.85 -13.53
N ILE A 170 -8.87 22.46 -13.44
CA ILE A 170 -8.28 21.92 -12.22
C ILE A 170 -7.55 22.97 -11.37
N GLY A 171 -6.96 23.97 -12.01
CA GLY A 171 -6.08 24.96 -11.39
C GLY A 171 -4.68 24.95 -12.02
N LYS A 172 -3.72 25.52 -11.30
CA LYS A 172 -2.35 25.70 -11.82
C LYS A 172 -1.67 24.34 -11.96
N LEU A 173 -1.31 24.01 -13.20
CA LEU A 173 -0.47 22.87 -13.54
C LEU A 173 1.01 23.28 -13.53
N SER A 174 1.87 22.31 -13.21
CA SER A 174 3.32 22.48 -13.26
C SER A 174 3.84 22.68 -14.69
N ALA A 175 5.14 22.95 -14.81
CA ALA A 175 5.82 22.69 -16.07
C ALA A 175 5.67 21.21 -16.46
N LEU A 176 5.64 20.95 -17.77
CA LEU A 176 5.54 19.59 -18.27
C LEU A 176 6.87 18.87 -18.05
N ASN A 177 6.86 17.83 -17.22
CA ASN A 177 8.05 17.08 -16.88
C ASN A 177 8.12 15.77 -17.65
N LYS A 178 9.35 15.36 -17.98
CA LYS A 178 9.60 14.03 -18.55
C LYS A 178 9.86 13.07 -17.40
N HIS A 179 8.96 12.11 -17.15
CA HIS A 179 9.17 11.10 -16.11
C HIS A 179 9.59 9.76 -16.75
N GLU A 180 10.76 9.28 -16.34
CA GLU A 180 11.11 7.87 -16.36
C GLU A 180 10.90 7.42 -14.92
N ASN A 181 9.72 6.91 -14.57
CA ASN A 181 9.41 6.65 -13.17
C ASN A 181 9.78 5.20 -12.80
N PRO A 182 10.90 4.94 -12.08
CA PRO A 182 11.28 3.59 -11.67
C PRO A 182 10.39 3.04 -10.54
N VAL A 183 9.63 3.89 -9.84
CA VAL A 183 8.82 3.52 -8.66
C VAL A 183 7.42 3.01 -9.08
N TYR A 184 6.89 3.47 -10.21
CA TYR A 184 5.55 3.10 -10.69
C TYR A 184 5.61 2.24 -11.95
N GLN A 185 6.34 1.12 -11.90
CA GLN A 185 6.50 0.15 -13.00
C GLN A 185 5.17 -0.39 -13.58
N HIS A 186 4.06 -0.21 -12.85
CA HIS A 186 2.70 -0.62 -13.21
C HIS A 186 1.90 0.47 -13.96
N LEU A 187 2.50 1.65 -14.20
CA LEU A 187 2.00 2.60 -15.17
C LEU A 187 2.66 2.31 -16.53
N PRO A 188 1.92 2.35 -17.65
CA PRO A 188 2.52 2.35 -18.97
C PRO A 188 3.56 3.47 -19.04
N PRO A 189 4.64 3.34 -19.83
CA PRO A 189 5.68 4.36 -19.98
C PRO A 189 5.09 5.60 -20.67
N PHE A 190 4.34 6.38 -19.91
CA PHE A 190 3.87 7.70 -20.28
C PHE A 190 4.92 8.67 -19.85
N ILE A 191 5.47 9.33 -20.84
CA ILE A 191 6.75 10.00 -20.72
C ILE A 191 6.55 11.41 -20.18
N TRP A 192 5.34 11.97 -20.29
CA TRP A 192 5.07 13.38 -20.02
C TRP A 192 3.98 13.57 -18.98
N GLU A 193 4.23 14.40 -17.98
CA GLU A 193 3.32 14.56 -16.85
C GLU A 193 3.19 16.03 -16.44
N TYR A 194 1.97 16.42 -16.09
CA TYR A 194 1.67 17.60 -15.30
C TYR A 194 1.36 17.20 -13.87
N GLU A 195 1.98 17.89 -12.92
CA GLU A 195 1.57 17.88 -11.53
C GLU A 195 0.60 19.05 -11.28
N VAL A 196 -0.39 18.85 -10.42
CA VAL A 196 -1.28 19.93 -9.98
C VAL A 196 -0.63 20.69 -8.84
N GLU A 197 0.03 21.80 -9.14
CA GLU A 197 0.68 22.65 -8.14
C GLU A 197 -0.33 23.34 -7.22
N LYS A 198 -1.45 23.79 -7.79
CA LYS A 198 -2.48 24.49 -7.03
C LYS A 198 -3.87 24.21 -7.59
N PHE A 199 -4.67 23.49 -6.80
CA PHE A 199 -6.08 23.30 -7.11
C PHE A 199 -6.84 24.63 -7.08
N LYS A 200 -7.70 24.82 -8.08
CA LYS A 200 -8.67 25.93 -8.13
C LYS A 200 -9.71 25.82 -7.02
N HIS A 201 -10.11 24.60 -6.68
CA HIS A 201 -11.12 24.31 -5.67
C HIS A 201 -10.47 24.13 -4.29
N LYS A 202 -11.07 24.74 -3.26
CA LYS A 202 -10.58 24.62 -1.88
C LYS A 202 -10.99 23.29 -1.23
N ILE A 203 -12.24 22.87 -1.43
CA ILE A 203 -12.84 21.70 -0.79
C ILE A 203 -12.36 20.40 -1.47
N LEU A 204 -11.91 19.43 -0.68
CA LEU A 204 -11.38 18.14 -1.16
C LEU A 204 -12.35 17.42 -2.10
N ASN A 205 -13.61 17.27 -1.72
CA ASN A 205 -14.63 16.61 -2.54
C ASN A 205 -14.76 17.23 -3.94
N ASN A 206 -14.63 18.55 -4.06
CA ASN A 206 -14.66 19.22 -5.36
C ASN A 206 -13.38 18.96 -6.17
N LYS A 207 -12.21 18.93 -5.51
CA LYS A 207 -10.94 18.55 -6.15
C LYS A 207 -11.04 17.13 -6.72
N LEU A 208 -11.49 16.18 -5.90
CA LEU A 208 -11.67 14.77 -6.30
C LEU A 208 -12.71 14.61 -7.41
N LYS A 209 -13.82 15.36 -7.37
CA LYS A 209 -14.85 15.33 -8.43
C LYS A 209 -14.28 15.76 -9.78
N ILE A 210 -13.45 16.80 -9.81
CA ILE A 210 -12.79 17.26 -11.04
C ILE A 210 -11.74 16.28 -11.51
N LEU A 211 -10.95 15.69 -10.61
CA LEU A 211 -10.01 14.64 -10.97
C LEU A 211 -10.73 13.44 -11.62
N ARG A 212 -11.87 13.02 -11.06
CA ARG A 212 -12.72 11.97 -11.67
C ARG A 212 -13.25 12.37 -13.04
N LYS A 213 -13.68 13.63 -13.20
CA LYS A 213 -14.13 14.16 -14.50
C LYS A 213 -13.01 14.14 -15.54
N ILE A 214 -11.79 14.52 -15.16
CA ILE A 214 -10.63 14.48 -16.05
C ILE A 214 -10.25 13.04 -16.36
N ALA A 215 -10.32 12.15 -15.38
CA ALA A 215 -10.04 10.73 -15.54
C ALA A 215 -10.99 10.04 -16.52
N SER A 216 -12.22 10.56 -16.69
CA SER A 216 -13.18 10.08 -17.69
C SER A 216 -12.97 10.67 -19.10
N LEU A 217 -12.06 11.63 -19.28
CA LEU A 217 -11.72 12.15 -20.61
C LEU A 217 -10.78 11.17 -21.31
N ASP A 218 -10.90 11.06 -22.64
CA ASP A 218 -9.93 10.31 -23.43
C ASP A 218 -8.68 11.14 -23.71
N LEU A 219 -7.74 11.14 -22.75
CA LEU A 219 -6.46 11.83 -22.85
C LEU A 219 -5.47 11.15 -23.82
N GLN A 220 -5.90 10.18 -24.63
CA GLN A 220 -5.08 9.61 -25.71
C GLN A 220 -5.25 10.35 -27.03
N GLU A 221 -6.40 10.97 -27.22
CA GLU A 221 -6.74 11.74 -28.41
C GLU A 221 -6.55 13.24 -28.15
N PRO A 222 -6.41 14.06 -29.21
CA PRO A 222 -6.52 15.51 -29.08
C PRO A 222 -7.84 15.89 -28.42
N PRO A 223 -7.88 17.01 -27.68
CA PRO A 223 -9.14 17.49 -27.12
C PRO A 223 -10.18 17.77 -28.23
N PRO A 224 -11.47 17.60 -27.91
CA PRO A 224 -12.57 17.90 -28.83
C PRO A 224 -12.69 19.39 -29.16
#